data_AF-A0A6P0YRU7-F1
#
_entry.id   AF-A0A6P0YRU7-F1
#
_cell.length_a   1.000
_cell.length_b   1.000
_cell.length_c   1.000
_cell.angle_alpha   90.00
_cell.angle_beta   90.00
_cell.angle_gamma   90.00
#
_symmetry.space_group_name_H-M   'P 1'
#
loop_
_entity.id
_entity.type
_entity.pdbx_description
1 polymer ?
#
loop_
_entity_poly.entity_id
_entity_poly.type
_entity_poly.pdbx_seq_one_letter_code
_entity_poly.pdbx_strand_id
1 'polypeptide(L)'
;SRKVNELDNRGSHFYLALYWAQALATQDKNADLKAKFTPLAQYLKDNEAKIVDELNAAQGNPVDIGGYYRPDTAKTSSAMCPSPTFNAALASIA
;
A
#
# COMPACT_ATOMS: atom_id res chain seq x y z
N SER A 1 -13.48 -6.55 -0.04
CA SER A 1 -14.56 -7.38 -0.62
C SER A 1 -14.15 -8.84 -0.64
N ARG A 2 -15.08 -9.75 -0.93
CA ARG A 2 -14.80 -11.17 -1.21
C ARG A 2 -14.88 -11.51 -2.70
N LYS A 3 -15.09 -10.50 -3.56
CA LYS A 3 -15.14 -10.64 -5.01
C LYS A 3 -13.79 -10.28 -5.62
N VAL A 4 -13.39 -11.01 -6.66
CA VAL A 4 -12.17 -10.72 -7.43
C VAL A 4 -12.31 -9.38 -8.16
N ASN A 5 -11.20 -8.67 -8.31
CA ASN A 5 -11.07 -7.33 -8.90
C ASN A 5 -11.76 -6.22 -8.10
N GLU A 6 -12.19 -6.51 -6.88
CA GLU A 6 -12.51 -5.50 -5.87
C GLU A 6 -11.39 -5.48 -4.82
N LEU A 7 -11.36 -4.45 -3.97
CA LEU A 7 -10.33 -4.33 -2.93
C LEU A 7 -10.27 -5.58 -2.06
N ASP A 8 -9.07 -6.15 -1.94
CA ASP A 8 -8.77 -7.27 -1.05
C ASP A 8 -7.98 -6.80 0.19
N ASN A 9 -7.27 -7.72 0.87
CA ASN A 9 -6.44 -7.38 2.03
C ASN A 9 -5.37 -6.32 1.70
N ARG A 10 -4.71 -6.39 0.54
CA ARG A 10 -3.65 -5.44 0.14
C ARG A 10 -4.24 -4.05 -0.07
N GLY A 11 -5.41 -3.99 -0.71
CA GLY A 11 -6.19 -2.74 -0.86
C GLY A 11 -6.56 -2.12 0.48
N SER A 12 -7.00 -2.94 1.45
CA SER A 12 -7.36 -2.44 2.79
C SER A 12 -6.16 -1.83 3.54
N HIS A 13 -4.96 -2.40 3.38
CA HIS A 13 -3.74 -1.86 3.97
C HIS A 13 -3.33 -0.52 3.35
N PHE A 14 -3.51 -0.36 2.03
CA PHE A 14 -3.28 0.93 1.37
C PHE A 14 -4.18 2.02 1.95
N TYR A 15 -5.49 1.77 2.08
CA TYR A 15 -6.41 2.77 2.65
C TYR A 15 -6.11 3.08 4.11
N LEU A 16 -5.71 2.08 4.91
CA LEU A 16 -5.22 2.31 6.26
C LEU A 16 -4.02 3.27 6.26
N ALA A 17 -3.02 3.03 5.41
CA ALA A 17 -1.85 3.88 5.30
C ALA A 17 -2.20 5.31 4.83
N LEU A 18 -3.07 5.45 3.83
CA LEU A 18 -3.55 6.74 3.32
C LEU A 18 -4.19 7.56 4.44
N TYR A 19 -5.18 7.00 5.14
CA TYR A 19 -5.91 7.72 6.19
C TYR A 19 -5.03 8.00 7.40
N TRP A 20 -4.10 7.10 7.73
CA TRP A 20 -3.14 7.35 8.80
C TRP A 20 -2.19 8.49 8.46
N ALA A 21 -1.64 8.51 7.24
CA ALA A 21 -0.79 9.62 6.78
C ALA A 21 -1.55 10.95 6.79
N GLN A 22 -2.81 10.97 6.34
CA GLN A 22 -3.66 12.16 6.40
C GLN A 22 -3.90 12.64 7.84
N ALA A 23 -4.17 11.73 8.78
CA ALA A 23 -4.33 12.10 10.19
C ALA A 23 -3.04 12.70 10.79
N LEU A 24 -1.88 12.13 10.45
CA LEU A 24 -0.57 12.65 10.89
C LEU A 24 -0.20 13.98 10.22
N ALA A 25 -0.62 14.20 8.99
CA ALA A 25 -0.41 15.44 8.24
C ALA A 25 -1.34 16.59 8.68
N THR A 26 -2.46 16.28 9.34
CA THR A 26 -3.48 17.28 9.73
C THR A 26 -3.46 17.63 11.21
N GLN A 27 -2.94 16.76 12.08
CA GLN A 27 -2.80 17.05 13.50
C GLN A 27 -1.85 18.23 13.81
N ASP A 28 -2.05 18.86 14.96
CA ASP A 28 -1.25 20.00 15.45
C ASP A 28 -0.53 19.74 16.79
N LYS A 29 -0.46 18.48 17.21
CA LYS A 29 0.22 18.06 18.45
C LYS A 29 1.73 17.92 18.29
N ASN A 30 2.22 17.68 17.07
CA ASN A 30 3.63 17.50 16.76
C ASN A 30 3.95 18.03 15.36
N ALA A 31 4.67 19.14 15.28
CA ALA A 31 4.99 19.81 14.02
C ALA A 31 5.93 18.97 13.13
N ASP A 32 6.87 18.23 13.71
CA ASP A 32 7.83 17.41 12.97
C ASP A 32 7.14 16.22 12.30
N LEU A 33 6.25 15.54 13.03
CA LEU A 33 5.43 14.47 12.46
C LEU A 33 4.51 15.01 11.37
N LYS A 34 3.92 16.19 11.58
CA LYS A 34 3.10 16.85 10.55
C LYS A 34 3.91 17.04 9.27
N ALA A 35 5.05 17.72 9.37
CA ALA A 35 5.93 18.01 8.25
C ALA A 35 6.43 16.74 7.53
N LYS A 36 6.76 15.69 8.28
CA LYS A 36 7.21 14.40 7.72
C LYS A 36 6.10 13.71 6.92
N PHE A 37 4.85 13.72 7.41
CA PHE A 37 3.74 13.00 6.79
C PHE A 37 2.93 13.80 5.76
N THR A 38 3.01 15.13 5.75
CA THR A 38 2.38 15.96 4.71
C THR A 38 2.72 15.53 3.28
N PRO A 39 3.99 15.36 2.87
CA PRO A 39 4.30 14.95 1.50
C PRO A 39 3.82 13.52 1.20
N LEU A 40 3.91 12.58 2.15
CA LEU A 40 3.38 11.23 1.97
C LEU A 40 1.86 11.25 1.76
N ALA A 41 1.13 11.95 2.63
CA ALA A 41 -0.33 12.01 2.56
C ALA A 41 -0.80 12.59 1.23
N GLN A 42 -0.12 13.62 0.73
CA GLN A 42 -0.39 14.21 -0.57
C GLN A 42 -0.08 13.23 -1.71
N TYR A 43 1.10 12.59 -1.69
CA TYR A 43 1.49 11.63 -2.72
C TYR A 43 0.53 10.42 -2.80
N LEU A 44 0.16 9.84 -1.66
CA LEU A 44 -0.77 8.71 -1.61
C LEU A 44 -2.17 9.11 -2.11
N LYS A 45 -2.62 10.33 -1.80
CA LYS A 45 -3.91 10.86 -2.28
C LYS A 45 -3.88 11.07 -3.79
N ASP A 46 -2.84 11.70 -4.32
CA ASP A 46 -2.73 12.01 -5.75
C ASP A 46 -2.58 10.75 -6.61
N ASN A 47 -2.03 9.67 -6.03
CA ASN A 47 -1.84 8.40 -6.70
C ASN A 47 -2.86 7.33 -6.30
N GLU A 48 -3.95 7.69 -5.60
CA GLU A 48 -4.90 6.73 -5.06
C GLU A 48 -5.45 5.76 -6.13
N ALA A 49 -5.99 6.30 -7.22
CA ALA A 49 -6.53 5.51 -8.31
C ALA A 49 -5.47 4.57 -8.93
N LYS A 50 -4.27 5.10 -9.18
CA LYS A 50 -3.16 4.33 -9.75
C LYS A 50 -2.73 3.18 -8.84
N ILE A 51 -2.63 3.41 -7.53
CA ILE A 51 -2.26 2.38 -6.57
C ILE A 51 -3.35 1.31 -6.50
N VAL A 52 -4.62 1.70 -6.44
CA VAL A 52 -5.75 0.75 -6.44
C VAL A 52 -5.76 -0.10 -7.71
N ASP A 53 -5.51 0.51 -8.87
CA ASP A 53 -5.41 -0.21 -10.15
C ASP A 53 -4.24 -1.19 -10.18
N GLU A 54 -3.06 -0.80 -9.71
CA GLU A 54 -1.90 -1.70 -9.59
C GLU A 54 -2.18 -2.89 -8.65
N LEU A 55 -2.86 -2.66 -7.53
CA LEU A 55 -3.24 -3.72 -6.58
C LEU A 55 -4.30 -4.66 -7.17
N ASN A 56 -5.29 -4.12 -7.90
CA ASN A 56 -6.34 -4.92 -8.53
C ASN A 56 -5.82 -5.71 -9.74
N ALA A 57 -4.89 -5.15 -10.52
CA ALA A 57 -4.26 -5.82 -11.66
C ALA A 57 -3.48 -7.08 -11.25
N ALA A 58 -3.06 -7.19 -9.99
CA ALA A 58 -2.42 -8.38 -9.42
C ALA A 58 -3.40 -9.52 -9.06
N GLN A 59 -4.71 -9.34 -9.30
CA GLN A 59 -5.73 -10.34 -9.01
C GLN A 59 -6.06 -11.22 -10.23
N GLY A 60 -6.89 -12.25 -10.01
CA GLY A 60 -7.47 -13.07 -11.08
C GLY A 60 -6.58 -14.16 -11.66
N ASN A 61 -5.30 -14.21 -11.29
CA ASN A 61 -4.35 -15.21 -11.79
C ASN A 61 -3.76 -16.05 -10.65
N PRO A 62 -3.38 -17.33 -10.91
CA PRO A 62 -2.59 -18.11 -9.98
C PRO A 62 -1.27 -17.42 -9.63
N VAL A 63 -0.87 -17.53 -8.36
CA VAL A 63 0.40 -16.96 -7.86
C VAL A 63 1.23 -18.09 -7.27
N ASP A 64 2.44 -18.27 -7.79
CA ASP A 64 3.44 -19.18 -7.21
C ASP A 64 4.24 -18.45 -6.13
N ILE A 65 4.06 -18.86 -4.88
CA ILE A 65 4.81 -18.36 -3.74
C ILE A 65 5.95 -19.30 -3.31
N GLY A 66 6.24 -20.37 -4.05
CA GLY A 66 7.38 -21.25 -3.81
C GLY A 66 7.25 -22.20 -2.60
N GLY A 67 6.03 -22.43 -2.11
CA GLY A 67 5.76 -23.34 -0.99
C GLY A 67 4.43 -23.03 -0.31
N TYR A 68 4.09 -23.76 0.76
CA TYR A 68 2.86 -23.50 1.55
C TYR A 68 3.20 -23.20 3.02
N TYR A 69 3.70 -24.20 3.76
CA TYR A 69 4.09 -24.02 5.17
C TYR A 69 5.34 -23.15 5.35
N ARG A 70 6.19 -23.12 4.34
CA ARG A 70 7.41 -22.30 4.28
C ARG A 70 7.59 -21.81 2.84
N PRO A 71 6.84 -20.77 2.42
CA PRO A 71 6.95 -20.24 1.07
C PRO A 71 8.30 -19.53 0.89
N ASP A 72 8.64 -19.26 -0.38
CA ASP A 72 9.77 -18.41 -0.71
C ASP A 72 9.44 -16.95 -0.34
N THR A 73 10.30 -16.34 0.46
CA THR A 73 10.09 -15.00 1.00
C THR A 73 10.10 -13.92 -0.07
N ALA A 74 10.93 -14.07 -1.11
CA ALA A 74 11.03 -13.08 -2.17
C ALA A 74 9.81 -13.13 -3.09
N LYS A 75 9.38 -14.33 -3.48
CA LYS A 75 8.14 -14.54 -4.25
C LYS A 75 6.92 -14.03 -3.49
N THR A 76 6.82 -14.36 -2.21
CA THR A 76 5.70 -13.91 -1.37
C THR A 76 5.68 -12.38 -1.23
N SER A 77 6.83 -11.76 -0.96
CA SER A 77 6.91 -10.30 -0.85
C SER A 77 6.52 -9.60 -2.16
N SER A 78 7.00 -10.10 -3.30
CA SER A 78 6.62 -9.55 -4.61
C SER A 78 5.12 -9.69 -4.90
N ALA A 79 4.49 -10.80 -4.51
CA ALA A 79 3.05 -11.02 -4.70
C ALA A 79 2.18 -10.16 -3.78
N MET A 80 2.65 -9.91 -2.55
CA MET A 80 1.93 -9.17 -1.52
C MET A 80 2.14 -7.66 -1.60
N CYS A 81 3.24 -7.20 -2.20
CA CYS A 81 3.57 -5.80 -2.42
C CYS A 81 3.65 -5.45 -3.92
N PRO A 82 2.59 -5.69 -4.73
CA PRO A 82 2.69 -5.61 -6.19
C PRO A 82 2.63 -4.16 -6.73
N SER A 83 2.31 -3.17 -5.91
CA SER A 83 2.22 -1.77 -6.34
C SER A 83 3.58 -1.06 -6.20
N PRO A 84 4.33 -0.85 -7.30
CA PRO A 84 5.58 -0.09 -7.25
C PRO A 84 5.33 1.36 -6.81
N THR A 85 4.18 1.95 -7.17
CA THR A 85 3.84 3.32 -6.78
C THR A 85 3.68 3.44 -5.27
N PHE A 86 3.00 2.48 -4.63
CA PHE A 86 2.84 2.46 -3.18
C PHE A 86 4.15 2.15 -2.46
N ASN A 87 4.93 1.18 -2.96
CA ASN A 87 6.22 0.82 -2.36
C ASN A 87 7.20 2.00 -2.36
N ALA A 88 7.27 2.75 -3.47
CA ALA A 88 8.09 3.95 -3.57
C ALA A 88 7.63 5.06 -2.62
N ALA A 89 6.32 5.23 -2.43
CA ALA A 89 5.78 6.20 -1.48
C ALA A 89 6.24 5.88 -0.05
N LEU A 90 6.15 4.63 0.39
CA LEU A 90 6.54 4.22 1.73
C LEU A 90 8.05 4.32 1.97
N ALA A 91 8.86 4.04 0.94
CA ALA A 91 10.31 4.18 1.02
C ALA A 91 10.77 5.63 1.32
N SER A 92 9.95 6.64 1.01
CA SER A 92 10.28 8.05 1.29
C SER A 92 10.27 8.42 2.78
N ILE A 93 9.73 7.56 3.65
CA ILE A 93 9.63 7.78 5.10
C ILE A 93 10.55 6.89 5.93
N ALA A 94 11.14 5.87 5.29
CA ALA A 94 12.11 4.94 5.86
C ALA A 94 13.42 5.65 6.27
#